data_AF-A0A7Y0X5B6-F1
#
_entry.id   AF-A0A7Y0X5B6-F1
#
_cell.length_a   1.000
_cell.length_b   1.000
_cell.length_c   1.000
_cell.angle_alpha   90.00
_cell.angle_beta   90.00
_cell.angle_gamma   90.00
#
_symmetry.space_group_name_H-M   'P 1'
#
loop_
_entity.id
_entity.type
_entity.pdbx_description
1 polymer ?
#
loop_
_entity_poly.entity_id
_entity_poly.type
_entity_poly.pdbx_seq_one_letter_code
_entity_poly.pdbx_strand_id
1 'polypeptide(L)'
;MEKHQSYKSITAKVSIRKMQRILDQLLNEIDEKHRASKENVVTLTRQSQHRLMSYKELYLHREAIAESELLLAYESMSDTEKQIADMGLSELTYAIEALDRAC
;
A
#
# COMPACT_ATOMS: atom_id res chain seq x y z
N MET A 1 25.07 15.45 21.41
CA MET A 1 24.40 14.30 20.74
C MET A 1 22.90 14.53 20.48
N GLU A 2 22.27 15.60 20.98
CA GLU A 2 20.82 15.84 20.87
C GLU A 2 20.32 16.14 19.43
N LYS A 3 21.14 16.80 18.60
CA LYS A 3 20.74 17.18 17.23
C LYS A 3 20.48 15.97 16.30
N HIS A 4 21.19 14.86 16.50
CA HIS A 4 21.05 13.65 15.68
C HIS A 4 19.77 12.87 15.99
N GLN A 5 19.35 12.84 17.25
CA GLN A 5 18.08 12.21 17.67
C GLN A 5 16.87 13.01 17.17
N SER A 6 16.95 14.36 17.21
CA SER A 6 15.91 15.23 16.67
C SER A 6 15.71 15.03 15.15
N TYR A 7 16.78 14.96 14.36
CA TYR A 7 16.70 14.72 12.92
C TYR A 7 16.03 13.38 12.57
N LYS A 8 16.44 12.28 13.24
CA LYS A 8 15.80 10.96 13.05
C LYS A 8 14.31 10.97 13.40
N SER A 9 13.93 11.69 14.47
CA SER A 9 12.52 11.84 14.89
C SER A 9 11.69 12.63 13.87
N ILE A 10 12.24 13.69 13.28
CA ILE A 10 11.56 14.48 12.25
C ILE A 10 11.37 13.65 10.98
N THR A 11 12.41 12.95 10.51
CA THR A 11 12.32 12.09 9.32
C THR A 11 11.27 11.00 9.49
N ALA A 12 11.22 10.33 10.65
CA ALA A 12 10.21 9.31 10.94
C ALA A 12 8.78 9.87 10.91
N LYS A 13 8.55 11.05 11.50
CA LYS A 13 7.23 11.71 11.47
C LYS A 13 6.80 12.09 10.05
N VAL A 14 7.73 12.57 9.22
CA VAL A 14 7.47 12.91 7.82
C VAL A 14 7.07 11.66 7.03
N SER A 15 7.79 10.55 7.22
CA SER A 15 7.45 9.27 6.57
C SER A 15 6.08 8.74 6.99
N ILE A 16 5.74 8.81 8.28
CA ILE A 16 4.41 8.40 8.77
C ILE A 16 3.29 9.22 8.14
N ARG A 17 3.43 10.56 8.11
CA ARG A 17 2.42 11.44 7.50
C ARG A 17 2.27 11.20 6.01
N LYS A 18 3.39 10.94 5.31
CA LYS A 18 3.36 10.59 3.90
C LYS A 18 2.57 9.30 3.68
N MET A 19 2.83 8.27 4.49
CA MET A 19 2.11 7.00 4.42
C MET A 19 0.61 7.16 4.69
N GLN A 20 0.24 7.91 5.74
CA GLN A 20 -1.16 8.21 6.05
C GLN A 20 -1.87 8.89 4.89
N ARG A 21 -1.23 9.90 4.27
CA ARG A 21 -1.80 10.60 3.11
C ARG A 21 -2.03 9.68 1.92
N ILE A 22 -1.10 8.78 1.63
CA ILE A 22 -1.23 7.81 0.53
C ILE A 22 -2.34 6.81 0.83
N LEU A 23 -2.46 6.37 2.08
CA LEU A 23 -3.56 5.49 2.51
C LEU A 23 -4.92 6.19 2.39
N ASP A 24 -5.04 7.45 2.83
CA ASP A 24 -6.26 8.24 2.68
C ASP A 24 -6.64 8.39 1.20
N GLN A 25 -5.64 8.58 0.33
CA GLN A 25 -5.84 8.62 -1.11
C GLN A 25 -6.38 7.27 -1.64
N LEU A 26 -5.83 6.14 -1.19
CA LEU A 26 -6.30 4.82 -1.60
C LEU A 26 -7.76 4.57 -1.18
N LEU A 27 -8.11 4.95 0.05
CA LEU A 27 -9.48 4.83 0.56
C LEU A 27 -10.45 5.71 -0.23
N ASN A 28 -10.04 6.93 -0.60
CA ASN A 28 -10.84 7.81 -1.44
C ASN A 28 -11.03 7.23 -2.85
N GLU A 29 -10.00 6.64 -3.47
CA GLU A 29 -10.11 5.98 -4.78
C GLU A 29 -11.11 4.81 -4.74
N ILE A 30 -11.09 4.02 -3.65
CA ILE A 30 -12.05 2.93 -3.42
C ILE A 30 -13.47 3.49 -3.31
N ASP A 31 -13.68 4.56 -2.55
CA ASP A 31 -14.99 5.21 -2.39
C ASP A 31 -15.49 5.83 -3.70
N GLU A 32 -14.62 6.46 -4.48
CA GLU A 32 -14.96 6.99 -5.80
C GLU A 32 -15.37 5.86 -6.75
N LYS A 33 -14.62 4.75 -6.76
CA LYS A 33 -14.95 3.57 -7.55
C LYS A 33 -16.27 2.95 -7.10
N HIS A 34 -16.55 2.88 -5.80
CA HIS A 34 -17.85 2.47 -5.26
C HIS A 34 -18.98 3.35 -5.80
N ARG A 35 -18.83 4.67 -5.71
CA ARG A 35 -19.85 5.64 -6.16
C ARG A 35 -20.15 5.52 -7.66
N ALA A 36 -19.10 5.31 -8.47
CA ALA A 36 -19.19 5.20 -9.93
C ALA A 36 -19.77 3.85 -10.40
N SER A 37 -19.29 2.74 -9.83
CA SER A 37 -19.65 1.38 -10.28
C SER A 37 -20.84 0.77 -9.56
N LYS A 38 -21.21 1.31 -8.38
CA LYS A 38 -22.14 0.70 -7.40
C LYS A 38 -21.68 -0.66 -6.85
N GLU A 39 -20.44 -1.07 -7.13
CA GLU A 39 -19.84 -2.26 -6.54
C GLU A 39 -19.65 -2.07 -5.03
N ASN A 40 -19.83 -3.12 -4.23
CA ASN A 40 -19.74 -3.03 -2.78
C ASN A 40 -18.35 -2.53 -2.32
N VAL A 41 -18.32 -1.51 -1.44
CA VAL A 41 -17.07 -0.92 -0.94
C VAL A 41 -16.16 -1.95 -0.26
N VAL A 42 -16.72 -2.89 0.50
CA VAL A 42 -15.96 -3.98 1.16
C VAL A 42 -15.32 -4.89 0.12
N THR A 43 -16.03 -5.19 -0.98
CA THR A 43 -15.48 -5.97 -2.09
C THR A 43 -14.30 -5.24 -2.74
N LEU A 44 -14.44 -3.94 -2.99
CA LEU A 44 -13.37 -3.12 -3.56
C LEU A 44 -12.15 -3.01 -2.63
N THR A 45 -12.38 -2.83 -1.33
CA THR A 45 -11.33 -2.84 -0.31
C THR A 45 -10.60 -4.17 -0.27
N ARG A 46 -11.32 -5.30 -0.29
CA ARG A 46 -10.71 -6.64 -0.35
C ARG A 46 -9.92 -6.89 -1.63
N GLN A 47 -10.41 -6.41 -2.78
CA GLN A 47 -9.66 -6.50 -4.04
C GLN A 47 -8.34 -5.72 -3.95
N SER A 48 -8.36 -4.52 -3.37
CA SER A 48 -7.14 -3.72 -3.13
C SER A 48 -6.18 -4.43 -2.18
N GLN A 49 -6.69 -4.88 -1.04
CA GLN A 49 -5.92 -5.65 -0.06
C GLN A 49 -5.27 -6.89 -0.71
N HIS A 50 -6.01 -7.62 -1.53
CA HIS A 50 -5.51 -8.81 -2.23
C HIS A 50 -4.37 -8.48 -3.20
N ARG A 51 -4.47 -7.38 -3.98
CA ARG A 51 -3.38 -6.96 -4.87
C ARG A 51 -2.10 -6.63 -4.09
N LEU A 52 -2.23 -5.87 -3.00
CA LEU A 52 -1.09 -5.53 -2.13
C LEU A 52 -0.48 -6.78 -1.47
N MET A 53 -1.30 -7.71 -0.96
CA MET A 53 -0.83 -8.97 -0.38
C MET A 53 -0.12 -9.85 -1.41
N SER A 54 -0.68 -9.97 -2.61
CA SER A 54 -0.10 -10.79 -3.70
C SER A 54 1.29 -10.29 -4.09
N TYR A 55 1.42 -8.98 -4.30
CA TYR A 55 2.74 -8.40 -4.60
C TYR A 55 3.71 -8.52 -3.44
N LYS A 56 3.26 -8.29 -2.20
CA LYS A 56 4.10 -8.45 -1.01
C LYS A 56 4.70 -9.87 -0.94
N GLU A 57 3.88 -10.89 -1.15
CA GLU A 57 4.31 -12.28 -1.14
C GLU A 57 5.35 -12.54 -2.24
N LEU A 58 5.05 -12.14 -3.48
CA LEU A 58 5.98 -12.29 -4.60
C LEU A 58 7.30 -11.54 -4.35
N TYR A 59 7.24 -10.34 -3.78
CA TYR A 59 8.43 -9.55 -3.46
C TYR A 59 9.31 -10.21 -2.38
N LEU A 60 8.68 -10.84 -1.37
CA LEU A 60 9.40 -11.62 -0.34
C LEU A 60 10.12 -12.83 -0.94
N HIS A 61 9.53 -13.43 -1.98
CA HIS A 61 10.06 -14.61 -2.66
C HIS A 61 10.76 -14.30 -3.99
N ARG A 62 11.08 -13.03 -4.29
CA ARG A 62 11.60 -12.57 -5.59
C ARG A 62 12.87 -13.28 -6.07
N GLU A 63 13.66 -13.86 -5.16
CA GLU A 63 14.86 -14.62 -5.50
C GLU A 63 14.56 -16.03 -6.06
N ALA A 64 13.34 -16.53 -5.84
CA ALA A 64 12.89 -17.87 -6.22
C ALA A 64 11.80 -17.87 -7.32
N ILE A 65 11.40 -16.69 -7.81
CA ILE A 65 10.35 -16.53 -8.83
C ILE A 65 10.89 -15.78 -10.04
N ALA A 66 10.15 -15.80 -11.15
CA ALA A 66 10.51 -15.01 -12.32
C ALA A 66 10.19 -13.52 -12.09
N GLU A 67 11.08 -12.62 -12.50
CA GLU A 67 10.88 -11.17 -12.40
C GLU A 67 9.57 -10.72 -13.09
N SER A 68 9.18 -11.40 -14.17
CA SER A 68 7.91 -11.18 -14.86
C SER A 68 6.69 -11.38 -13.97
N GLU A 69 6.72 -12.31 -13.01
CA GLU A 69 5.59 -12.54 -12.11
C GLU A 69 5.41 -11.37 -11.14
N LEU A 70 6.52 -10.83 -10.63
CA LEU A 70 6.52 -9.64 -9.80
C LEU A 70 6.03 -8.40 -10.58
N LEU A 71 6.48 -8.25 -11.83
CA LEU A 71 6.06 -7.17 -12.72
C LEU A 71 4.54 -7.23 -13.01
N LEU A 72 4.00 -8.41 -13.33
CA LEU A 72 2.57 -8.58 -13.57
C LEU A 72 1.73 -8.22 -12.36
N ALA A 73 2.16 -8.62 -11.15
CA ALA A 73 1.48 -8.24 -9.92
C ALA A 73 1.51 -6.71 -9.70
N TYR A 74 2.66 -6.08 -9.96
CA TYR A 74 2.80 -4.62 -9.89
C TYR A 74 1.93 -3.89 -10.92
N GLU A 75 1.86 -4.37 -12.16
CA GLU A 75 1.03 -3.76 -13.21
C GLU A 75 -0.47 -3.84 -12.92
N SER A 76 -0.91 -4.86 -12.18
CA SER A 76 -2.32 -5.02 -11.78
C SER A 76 -2.80 -4.00 -10.74
N MET A 77 -1.88 -3.26 -10.12
CA MET A 77 -2.16 -2.28 -9.07
C MET A 77 -2.61 -0.92 -9.62
N SER A 78 -3.39 -0.19 -8.82
CA SER A 78 -3.61 1.25 -9.01
C SER A 78 -2.33 2.04 -8.78
N ASP A 79 -2.29 3.29 -9.26
CA ASP A 79 -1.12 4.15 -9.07
C ASP A 79 -0.83 4.44 -7.59
N THR A 80 -1.86 4.48 -6.75
CA THR A 80 -1.70 4.65 -5.30
C THR A 80 -1.21 3.36 -4.63
N GLU A 81 -1.69 2.20 -5.07
CA GLU A 81 -1.17 0.89 -4.62
C GLU A 81 0.33 0.73 -4.99
N LYS A 82 0.73 1.15 -6.20
CA LYS A 82 2.14 1.19 -6.63
C LYS A 82 3.00 2.10 -5.77
N GLN A 83 2.49 3.29 -5.43
CA GLN A 83 3.20 4.18 -4.50
C GLN A 83 3.46 3.54 -3.14
N ILE A 84 2.50 2.76 -2.62
CA ILE A 84 2.67 2.01 -1.37
C ILE A 84 3.75 0.93 -1.54
N ALA A 85 3.71 0.18 -2.65
CA ALA A 85 4.70 -0.84 -2.96
C ALA A 85 6.13 -0.26 -3.05
N ASP A 86 6.28 0.90 -3.69
CA ASP A 86 7.56 1.58 -3.87
C ASP A 86 8.14 2.15 -2.56
N MET A 87 7.31 2.37 -1.53
CA MET A 87 7.77 2.79 -0.21
C MET A 87 8.45 1.65 0.56
N GLY A 88 8.02 0.40 0.32
CA GLY A 88 8.65 -0.79 0.87
C GLY A 88 7.72 -1.72 1.64
N LEU A 89 8.31 -2.79 2.18
CA LEU A 89 7.59 -3.89 2.85
C LEU A 89 6.85 -3.47 4.12
N SER A 90 7.39 -2.52 4.88
CA SER A 90 6.76 -2.04 6.12
C SER A 90 5.47 -1.27 5.81
N GLU A 91 5.51 -0.42 4.79
CA GLU A 91 4.39 0.39 4.31
C GLU A 91 3.31 -0.49 3.65
N LEU A 92 3.72 -1.49 2.85
CA LEU A 92 2.81 -2.52 2.36
C LEU A 92 2.06 -3.22 3.48
N THR A 93 2.78 -3.66 4.52
CA THR A 93 2.18 -4.34 5.67
C THR A 93 1.19 -3.43 6.40
N TYR A 94 1.59 -2.17 6.66
CA TYR A 94 0.73 -1.19 7.29
C TYR A 94 -0.56 -0.92 6.48
N ALA A 95 -0.45 -0.75 5.17
CA ALA A 95 -1.59 -0.54 4.29
C ALA A 95 -2.55 -1.73 4.29
N ILE A 96 -2.03 -2.96 4.18
CA ILE A 96 -2.82 -4.20 4.22
C ILE A 96 -3.62 -4.30 5.52
N GLU A 97 -2.99 -4.03 6.67
CA GLU A 97 -3.67 -4.03 7.98
C GLU A 97 -4.67 -2.88 8.13
N ALA A 98 -4.41 -1.73 7.51
CA ALA A 98 -5.33 -0.61 7.54
C ALA A 98 -6.59 -0.88 6.70
N LEU A 99 -6.44 -1.49 5.52
CA LEU A 99 -7.55 -1.94 4.68
C LEU A 99 -8.36 -3.05 5.38
N ASP A 100 -7.69 -3.95 6.09
CA ASP A 100 -8.34 -5.00 6.89
C ASP A 100 -9.27 -4.40 7.96
N ARG A 101 -8.80 -3.37 8.66
CA ARG A 101 -9.58 -2.64 9.68
C ARG A 101 -10.72 -1.79 9.12
N ALA A 102 -10.69 -1.47 7.82
CA ALA A 102 -11.71 -0.68 7.15
C ALA A 102 -12.88 -1.53 6.60
N CYS A 103 -12.75 -2.86 6.64
CA CYS A 103 -13.79 -3.83 6.24
C CYS A 103 -14.64 -4.29 7.43
#